data_AF-A0A942BZ70-F1
#
_entry.id   AF-A0A942BZ70-F1
#
_cell.length_a   1.000
_cell.length_b   1.000
_cell.length_c   1.000
_cell.angle_alpha   90.00
_cell.angle_beta   90.00
_cell.angle_gamma   90.00
#
_symmetry.space_group_name_H-M   'P 1'
#
loop_
_entity.id
_entity.type
_entity.pdbx_description
1 polymer ?
#
loop_
_entity_poly.entity_id
_entity_poly.type
_entity_poly.pdbx_seq_one_letter_code
_entity_poly.pdbx_strand_id
1 'polypeptide(L)'
;MERHFKILGLYIAFIAIAHLCLYIALNVLSVELGWLTYFDTQIGLFFAETVLKGAEGTPPALAAWFVEIGLLAIGILMFAGKDLVKVYVAVEGLLMVPYLLFFALIMAGGMSASHGFSPAELSIPTVVVIAGCLLPLAYAIWILRHFRPPTDLSIT
;
A
#
# COMPACT_ATOMS: atom_id res chain seq x y z
N MET A 1 -0.12 24.99 3.77
CA MET A 1 0.94 23.96 3.72
C MET A 1 0.77 22.95 4.86
N GLU A 2 0.93 23.37 6.12
CA GLU A 2 0.83 22.49 7.30
C GLU A 2 -0.49 21.69 7.38
N ARG A 3 -1.64 22.34 7.11
CA ARG A 3 -2.95 21.66 7.08
C ARG A 3 -3.01 20.47 6.12
N HIS A 4 -2.39 20.58 4.94
CA HIS A 4 -2.41 19.51 3.94
C HIS A 4 -1.55 18.31 4.35
N PHE A 5 -0.41 18.56 4.99
CA PHE A 5 0.43 17.51 5.56
C PHE A 5 -0.30 16.75 6.66
N LYS A 6 -1.04 17.46 7.52
CA LYS A 6 -1.85 16.85 8.58
C LYS A 6 -2.98 16.00 8.04
N ILE A 7 -3.69 16.48 7.01
CA ILE A 7 -4.76 15.71 6.34
C ILE A 7 -4.19 14.43 5.73
N LEU A 8 -3.09 14.53 4.97
CA LEU A 8 -2.43 13.37 4.39
C LEU A 8 -1.93 12.40 5.46
N GLY A 9 -1.30 12.91 6.52
CA GLY A 9 -0.81 12.11 7.64
C GLY A 9 -1.92 11.34 8.36
N LEU A 10 -3.06 12.00 8.62
CA LEU A 10 -4.23 11.36 9.21
C LEU A 10 -4.80 10.27 8.31
N TYR A 11 -4.86 10.53 7.00
CA TYR A 11 -5.33 9.57 6.01
C TYR A 11 -4.46 8.31 5.98
N ILE A 12 -3.14 8.48 5.90
CA ILE A 12 -2.17 7.38 5.92
C ILE A 12 -2.27 6.59 7.23
N ALA A 13 -2.32 7.28 8.37
CA ALA A 13 -2.44 6.62 9.68
C ALA A 13 -3.73 5.80 9.79
N PHE A 14 -4.85 6.32 9.29
CA PHE A 14 -6.13 5.61 9.28
C PHE A 14 -6.05 4.32 8.45
N ILE A 15 -5.47 4.39 7.25
CA ILE A 15 -5.32 3.20 6.39
C ILE A 15 -4.39 2.18 7.01
N ALA A 16 -3.24 2.62 7.54
CA ALA A 16 -2.31 1.72 8.20
C ALA A 16 -2.94 1.03 9.42
N ILE A 17 -3.77 1.72 10.20
CA ILE A 17 -4.55 1.11 11.28
C ILE A 17 -5.54 0.08 10.72
N ALA A 18 -6.27 0.42 9.65
CA ALA A 18 -7.22 -0.49 9.04
C ALA A 18 -6.54 -1.78 8.53
N HIS A 19 -5.39 -1.67 7.87
CA HIS A 19 -4.59 -2.82 7.43
C HIS A 19 -4.03 -3.63 8.60
N LEU A 20 -3.52 -2.98 9.65
CA LEU A 20 -3.06 -3.68 10.86
C LEU A 20 -4.21 -4.44 11.54
N CYS A 21 -5.39 -3.85 11.64
CA CYS A 21 -6.59 -4.52 12.14
C CYS A 21 -6.96 -5.73 11.27
N LEU A 22 -6.88 -5.59 9.94
CA LEU A 22 -7.11 -6.67 8.99
C LEU A 22 -6.11 -7.81 9.19
N TYR A 23 -4.82 -7.50 9.35
CA TYR A 23 -3.78 -8.49 9.60
C TYR A 23 -3.94 -9.21 10.93
N ILE A 24 -4.33 -8.50 11.99
CA ILE A 24 -4.68 -9.11 13.28
C ILE A 24 -5.87 -10.06 13.09
N ALA A 25 -6.93 -9.62 12.40
CA ALA A 25 -8.10 -10.46 12.15
C ALA A 25 -7.75 -11.72 11.36
N LEU A 26 -6.95 -11.60 10.29
CA LEU A 26 -6.48 -12.71 9.48
C LEU A 26 -5.63 -13.71 10.28
N ASN A 27 -4.72 -13.22 11.14
CA ASN A 27 -3.89 -14.08 11.98
C ASN A 27 -4.69 -14.81 13.07
N VAL A 28 -5.73 -14.19 13.62
CA VAL A 28 -6.55 -14.80 14.67
C VAL A 28 -7.58 -15.79 14.11
N LEU A 29 -8.10 -15.53 12.91
CA LEU A 29 -9.28 -16.23 12.36
C LEU A 29 -8.95 -17.18 11.19
N SER A 30 -7.67 -17.55 11.06
CA SER A 30 -6.91 -18.20 9.96
C SER A 30 -7.59 -19.20 8.99
N VAL A 31 -8.85 -19.61 9.18
CA VAL A 31 -9.56 -20.54 8.30
C VAL A 31 -10.90 -19.99 7.77
N GLU A 32 -11.62 -19.13 8.49
CA GLU A 32 -12.99 -18.73 8.09
C GLU A 32 -13.06 -17.46 7.23
N LEU A 33 -12.00 -16.65 7.19
CA LEU A 33 -12.02 -15.33 6.54
C LEU A 33 -10.99 -15.19 5.41
N GLY A 34 -10.77 -16.25 4.62
CA GLY A 34 -9.86 -16.21 3.48
C GLY A 34 -10.13 -15.06 2.50
N TRP A 35 -11.38 -14.60 2.39
CA TRP A 35 -11.76 -13.46 1.55
C TRP A 35 -11.17 -12.11 2.01
N LEU A 36 -10.71 -12.00 3.27
CA LEU A 36 -10.07 -10.78 3.77
C LEU A 36 -8.65 -10.59 3.20
N THR A 37 -8.03 -11.63 2.63
CA THR A 37 -6.74 -11.49 1.92
C THR A 37 -6.86 -10.62 0.66
N TYR A 38 -8.06 -10.51 0.08
CA TYR A 38 -8.35 -9.63 -1.05
C TYR A 38 -8.44 -8.14 -0.67
N PHE A 39 -8.39 -7.80 0.62
CA PHE A 39 -8.34 -6.41 1.09
C PHE A 39 -6.93 -5.89 1.30
N ASP A 40 -5.90 -6.67 0.97
CA ASP A 40 -4.51 -6.27 1.11
C ASP A 40 -4.02 -5.52 -0.14
N THR A 41 -3.54 -4.28 0.05
CA THR A 41 -2.97 -3.47 -1.04
C THR A 41 -1.64 -4.01 -1.56
N GLN A 42 -1.01 -4.91 -0.84
CA GLN A 42 0.29 -5.50 -1.15
C GLN A 42 0.16 -6.89 -1.80
N ILE A 43 -1.01 -7.25 -2.35
CA ILE A 43 -1.26 -8.54 -3.01
C ILE A 43 -0.16 -8.97 -4.00
N GLY A 44 0.50 -8.04 -4.68
CA GLY A 44 1.63 -8.36 -5.56
C GLY A 44 2.86 -8.92 -4.83
N LEU A 45 3.18 -8.40 -3.64
CA LEU A 45 4.24 -8.92 -2.77
C LEU A 45 3.85 -10.28 -2.17
N PHE A 46 2.59 -10.41 -1.74
CA PHE A 46 2.05 -11.69 -1.29
C PHE A 46 2.11 -12.74 -2.39
N PHE A 47 1.70 -12.41 -3.61
CA PHE A 47 1.75 -13.33 -4.73
C PHE A 47 3.19 -13.74 -5.07
N ALA A 48 4.12 -12.79 -5.15
CA ALA A 48 5.52 -13.10 -5.37
C ALA A 48 6.04 -14.06 -4.28
N GLU A 49 5.66 -13.83 -3.03
CA GLU A 49 6.03 -14.69 -1.92
C GLU A 49 5.35 -16.06 -1.95
N THR A 50 4.07 -16.15 -2.31
CA THR A 50 3.33 -17.41 -2.50
C THR A 50 3.86 -18.21 -3.69
N VAL A 51 4.28 -17.55 -4.77
CA VAL A 51 4.96 -18.21 -5.91
C VAL A 51 6.33 -18.73 -5.49
N LEU A 52 7.07 -17.97 -4.67
CA LEU A 52 8.40 -18.37 -4.19
C LEU A 52 8.35 -19.43 -3.07
N LYS A 53 7.31 -19.45 -2.23
CA LYS A 53 7.16 -20.33 -1.07
C LYS A 53 6.16 -21.48 -1.27
N GLY A 54 5.40 -21.48 -2.37
CA GLY A 54 4.36 -22.46 -2.66
C GLY A 54 2.97 -22.06 -2.11
N ALA A 55 1.93 -22.75 -2.58
CA ALA A 55 0.51 -22.50 -2.25
C ALA A 55 0.16 -22.63 -0.75
N GLU A 56 1.10 -23.11 0.07
CA GLU A 56 1.01 -23.16 1.54
C GLU A 56 1.53 -21.87 2.22
N GLY A 57 1.78 -20.80 1.45
CA GLY A 57 2.22 -19.51 1.95
C GLY A 57 1.24 -18.94 2.99
N THR A 58 1.63 -19.06 4.27
CA THR A 58 0.91 -18.53 5.43
C THR A 58 0.68 -17.02 5.34
N PRO A 59 -0.43 -16.51 5.91
CA PRO A 59 -0.69 -15.06 6.04
C PRO A 59 0.31 -14.39 7.01
N PRO A 60 0.30 -13.04 7.06
CA PRO A 60 1.26 -12.16 6.39
C PRO A 60 2.71 -12.41 6.76
N ALA A 61 3.59 -12.31 5.75
CA ALA A 61 5.01 -12.16 5.97
C ALA A 61 5.30 -10.98 6.90
N LEU A 62 6.18 -11.18 7.88
CA LEU A 62 6.60 -10.15 8.84
C LEU A 62 6.93 -8.80 8.18
N ALA A 63 7.41 -8.82 6.92
CA ALA A 63 7.67 -7.62 6.13
C ALA A 63 6.43 -6.72 5.95
N ALA A 64 5.23 -7.27 5.69
CA ALA A 64 4.01 -6.50 5.53
C ALA A 64 3.63 -5.74 6.83
N TRP A 65 3.83 -6.37 7.99
CA TRP A 65 3.64 -5.74 9.30
C TRP A 65 4.57 -4.54 9.52
N PHE A 66 5.86 -4.70 9.20
CA PHE A 66 6.82 -3.62 9.36
C PHE A 66 6.54 -2.44 8.41
N VAL A 67 6.06 -2.72 7.20
CA VAL A 67 5.63 -1.69 6.26
C VAL A 67 4.45 -0.90 6.83
N GLU A 68 3.39 -1.56 7.29
CA GLU A 68 2.22 -0.86 7.84
C GLU A 68 2.54 -0.11 9.13
N ILE A 69 3.39 -0.66 10.01
CA ILE A 69 3.89 0.07 11.19
C ILE A 69 4.71 1.29 10.77
N GLY A 70 5.52 1.17 9.72
CA GLY A 70 6.29 2.28 9.15
C GLY A 70 5.39 3.38 8.59
N LEU A 71 4.37 3.01 7.81
CA LEU A 71 3.38 3.94 7.27
C LEU A 71 2.57 4.62 8.38
N LEU A 72 2.19 3.87 9.42
CA LEU A 72 1.54 4.43 10.60
C LEU A 72 2.42 5.48 11.29
N ALA A 73 3.71 5.16 11.50
CA ALA A 73 4.65 6.11 12.10
C ALA A 73 4.81 7.37 11.24
N ILE A 74 4.94 7.23 9.92
CA ILE A 74 4.99 8.35 8.97
C ILE A 74 3.71 9.20 9.09
N GLY A 75 2.54 8.56 9.07
CA GLY A 75 1.25 9.23 9.17
C GLY A 75 1.09 10.04 10.45
N ILE A 76 1.43 9.45 11.61
CA ILE A 76 1.39 10.12 12.92
C ILE A 76 2.36 11.31 12.95
N LEU A 77 3.59 11.14 12.47
CA LEU A 77 4.59 12.22 12.46
C LEU A 77 4.17 13.36 11.53
N MET A 78 3.57 13.06 10.38
CA MET A 78 3.00 14.06 9.47
C MET A 78 1.82 14.80 10.10
N PHE A 79 0.95 14.08 10.82
CA PHE A 79 -0.13 14.69 11.60
C PHE A 79 0.39 15.60 12.73
N ALA A 80 1.50 15.24 13.35
CA ALA A 80 2.22 16.08 14.31
C ALA A 80 2.95 17.28 13.66
N GLY A 81 2.87 17.45 12.33
CA GLY A 81 3.42 18.58 11.59
C GLY A 81 4.83 18.36 11.02
N LYS A 82 5.37 17.13 11.06
CA LYS A 82 6.65 16.82 10.43
C LYS A 82 6.48 16.71 8.91
N ASP A 83 7.39 17.35 8.17
CA ASP A 83 7.37 17.33 6.71
C ASP A 83 8.06 16.06 6.19
N LEU A 84 7.29 14.97 6.12
CA LEU A 84 7.74 13.67 5.62
C LEU A 84 7.13 13.30 4.26
N VAL A 85 6.52 14.26 3.55
CA VAL A 85 5.81 13.98 2.29
C VAL A 85 6.73 13.33 1.24
N LYS A 86 8.00 13.77 1.15
CA LYS A 86 9.00 13.14 0.25
C LYS A 86 9.30 11.69 0.63
N VAL A 87 9.43 11.42 1.93
CA VAL A 87 9.70 10.07 2.45
C VAL A 87 8.51 9.16 2.13
N TYR A 88 7.29 9.64 2.41
CA TYR A 88 6.07 8.93 2.05
C TYR A 88 6.00 8.61 0.55
N VAL A 89 6.20 9.60 -0.33
CA VAL A 89 6.17 9.38 -1.79
C VAL A 89 7.22 8.37 -2.24
N ALA A 90 8.42 8.40 -1.67
CA ALA A 90 9.48 7.45 -2.00
C ALA A 90 9.14 6.02 -1.55
N VAL A 91 8.67 5.86 -0.30
CA VAL A 91 8.30 4.57 0.28
C VAL A 91 7.09 3.98 -0.47
N GLU A 92 6.00 4.73 -0.57
CA GLU A 92 4.77 4.29 -1.22
C GLU A 92 4.98 4.02 -2.71
N GLY A 93 5.75 4.87 -3.38
CA GLY A 93 6.11 4.67 -4.80
C GLY A 93 6.90 3.38 -5.03
N LEU A 94 7.86 3.07 -4.15
CA LEU A 94 8.64 1.83 -4.24
C LEU A 94 7.76 0.59 -4.02
N LEU A 95 6.84 0.64 -3.06
CA LEU A 95 5.92 -0.46 -2.74
C LEU A 95 4.85 -0.67 -3.83
N MET A 96 4.44 0.41 -4.49
CA MET A 96 3.40 0.37 -5.52
C MET A 96 3.87 -0.25 -6.84
N VAL A 97 5.15 -0.07 -7.21
CA VAL A 97 5.69 -0.54 -8.49
C VAL A 97 5.52 -2.05 -8.69
N PRO A 98 5.89 -2.92 -7.73
CA PRO A 98 5.63 -4.35 -7.83
C PRO A 98 4.16 -4.70 -8.02
N TYR A 99 3.24 -4.01 -7.32
CA TYR A 99 1.80 -4.24 -7.44
C TYR A 99 1.31 -3.90 -8.85
N LEU A 100 1.67 -2.73 -9.37
CA LEU A 100 1.24 -2.30 -10.70
C LEU A 100 1.79 -3.20 -11.81
N LEU A 101 3.04 -3.64 -11.70
CA LEU A 101 3.64 -4.60 -12.63
C LEU A 101 2.90 -5.94 -12.58
N PHE A 102 2.60 -6.45 -11.38
CA PHE A 102 1.83 -7.67 -11.22
C PHE A 102 0.44 -7.56 -11.85
N PHE A 103 -0.31 -6.50 -11.53
CA PHE A 103 -1.64 -6.26 -12.07
C PHE A 103 -1.62 -6.14 -13.60
N ALA A 104 -0.63 -5.43 -14.17
CA ALA A 104 -0.46 -5.30 -15.61
C ALA A 104 -0.20 -6.66 -16.29
N LEU A 105 0.61 -7.54 -15.69
CA LEU A 105 0.88 -8.87 -16.22
C LEU A 105 -0.37 -9.77 -16.22
N ILE A 106 -1.18 -9.73 -15.15
CA ILE A 106 -2.44 -10.49 -15.09
C ILE A 106 -3.41 -10.02 -16.19
N MET A 107 -3.57 -8.71 -16.34
CA MET A 107 -4.45 -8.13 -17.36
C MET A 107 -3.95 -8.43 -18.78
N ALA A 108 -2.65 -8.31 -19.02
CA ALA A 108 -2.05 -8.58 -20.33
C ALA A 108 -2.08 -10.08 -20.69
N GLY A 109 -1.91 -10.96 -19.70
CA GLY A 109 -1.93 -12.41 -19.88
C GLY A 109 -3.33 -13.01 -20.01
N GLY A 110 -4.39 -12.23 -19.76
CA GLY A 110 -5.77 -12.73 -19.80
C GLY A 110 -6.01 -13.91 -18.84
N MET A 111 -5.32 -13.91 -17.70
CA MET A 111 -5.28 -15.07 -16.81
C MET A 111 -6.68 -15.37 -16.24
N SER A 112 -7.11 -16.63 -16.34
CA SER A 112 -8.29 -17.18 -15.66
C SER A 112 -7.94 -17.67 -14.25
N ALA A 113 -8.95 -17.89 -13.40
CA ALA A 113 -8.80 -18.41 -12.04
C ALA A 113 -7.97 -19.71 -11.94
N SER A 114 -7.90 -20.50 -13.02
CA SER A 114 -7.02 -21.67 -13.13
C SER A 114 -5.51 -21.36 -13.01
N HIS A 115 -5.11 -20.08 -13.15
CA HIS A 115 -3.74 -19.59 -12.98
C HIS A 115 -3.51 -18.99 -11.58
N GLY A 116 -4.47 -19.14 -10.67
CA GLY A 116 -4.42 -18.65 -9.29
C GLY A 116 -5.17 -17.34 -9.07
N PHE A 117 -5.34 -16.50 -10.10
CA PHE A 117 -6.10 -15.24 -10.02
C PHE A 117 -6.81 -14.93 -11.34
N SER A 118 -7.98 -14.31 -11.24
CA SER A 118 -8.71 -13.71 -12.35
C SER A 118 -8.83 -12.19 -12.21
N PRO A 119 -9.02 -11.44 -13.31
CA PRO A 119 -9.31 -10.00 -13.25
C PRO A 119 -10.49 -9.64 -12.34
N ALA A 120 -11.50 -10.52 -12.25
CA ALA A 120 -12.66 -10.31 -11.39
C ALA A 120 -12.29 -10.39 -9.90
N GLU A 121 -11.47 -11.36 -9.50
CA GLU A 121 -10.99 -11.51 -8.12
C GLU A 121 -10.05 -10.38 -7.70
N LEU A 122 -9.35 -9.77 -8.66
CA LEU A 122 -8.49 -8.61 -8.42
C LEU A 122 -9.23 -7.27 -8.34
N SER A 123 -10.54 -7.24 -8.61
CA SER A 123 -11.32 -5.99 -8.61
C SER A 123 -11.35 -5.31 -7.24
N ILE A 124 -11.63 -6.06 -6.17
CA ILE A 124 -11.64 -5.54 -4.79
C ILE A 124 -10.24 -5.09 -4.35
N PRO A 125 -9.17 -5.92 -4.48
CA PRO A 125 -7.81 -5.48 -4.21
C PRO A 125 -7.43 -4.20 -4.95
N THR A 126 -7.83 -4.09 -6.21
CA THR A 126 -7.53 -2.91 -7.03
C THR A 126 -8.22 -1.66 -6.50
N VAL A 127 -9.50 -1.76 -6.09
CA VAL A 127 -10.20 -0.64 -5.45
C VAL A 127 -9.51 -0.24 -4.14
N VAL A 128 -9.10 -1.22 -3.33
CA VAL A 128 -8.40 -0.99 -2.07
C VAL A 128 -7.03 -0.34 -2.31
N VAL A 129 -6.28 -0.75 -3.33
CA VAL A 129 -5.02 -0.08 -3.74
C VAL A 129 -5.26 1.34 -4.23
N ILE A 130 -6.30 1.56 -5.02
CA ILE A 130 -6.63 2.90 -5.49
C ILE A 130 -6.92 3.81 -4.30
N ALA A 131 -7.79 3.38 -3.39
CA ALA A 131 -8.20 4.18 -2.24
C ALA A 131 -7.06 4.33 -1.21
N GLY A 132 -6.45 3.22 -0.81
CA GLY A 132 -5.46 3.15 0.25
C GLY A 132 -4.08 3.70 -0.13
N CYS A 133 -3.73 3.68 -1.41
CA CYS A 133 -2.36 3.94 -1.84
C CYS A 133 -2.28 4.98 -2.97
N LEU A 134 -3.00 4.81 -4.09
CA LEU A 134 -2.87 5.73 -5.24
C LEU A 134 -3.44 7.12 -4.95
N LEU A 135 -4.60 7.23 -4.31
CA LEU A 135 -5.19 8.52 -3.93
C LEU A 135 -4.27 9.32 -2.99
N PRO A 136 -3.79 8.78 -1.84
CA PRO A 136 -2.90 9.54 -0.97
C PRO A 136 -1.54 9.80 -1.61
N LEU A 137 -1.00 8.90 -2.44
CA LEU A 137 0.22 9.14 -3.21
C LEU A 137 0.05 10.29 -4.21
N ALA A 138 -1.05 10.30 -4.97
CA ALA A 138 -1.37 11.38 -5.91
C ALA A 138 -1.54 12.71 -5.17
N TYR A 139 -2.19 12.69 -4.00
CA TYR A 139 -2.33 13.85 -3.15
C TYR A 139 -0.98 14.36 -2.62
N ALA A 140 -0.09 13.45 -2.22
CA ALA A 140 1.27 13.78 -1.77
C ALA A 140 2.10 14.41 -2.91
N ILE A 141 2.04 13.86 -4.13
CA ILE A 141 2.70 14.42 -5.31
C ILE A 141 2.14 15.81 -5.63
N TRP A 142 0.81 15.97 -5.57
CA TRP A 142 0.17 17.27 -5.75
C TRP A 142 0.67 18.29 -4.73
N ILE A 143 0.77 17.90 -3.46
CA ILE A 143 1.32 18.72 -2.38
C ILE A 143 2.75 19.16 -2.70
N LEU A 144 3.61 18.23 -3.12
CA LEU A 144 5.01 18.51 -3.46
C LEU A 144 5.15 19.44 -4.66
N ARG A 145 4.23 19.39 -5.63
CA ARG A 145 4.29 20.24 -6.84
C ARG A 145 3.75 21.65 -6.62
N HIS A 146 2.70 21.80 -5.80
CA HIS A 146 1.96 23.06 -5.70
C HIS A 146 2.34 23.89 -4.47
N PHE A 147 2.82 23.26 -3.39
CA PHE A 147 3.19 23.96 -2.16
C PHE A 147 4.69 23.95 -1.87
N ARG A 148 5.47 23.14 -2.59
CA ARG A 148 6.92 23.29 -2.63
C ARG A 148 7.31 23.76 -4.03
N PRO A 149 7.76 25.02 -4.22
CA PRO A 149 8.48 25.34 -5.43
C PRO A 149 9.71 24.42 -5.53
N PRO A 150 10.21 24.11 -6.74
CA PRO A 150 11.47 23.38 -6.88
C PRO A 150 12.53 24.16 -6.12
N THR A 151 12.96 23.64 -4.98
CA THR A 151 14.16 24.11 -4.32
C THR A 151 15.28 23.92 -5.32
N ASP A 152 15.88 25.02 -5.74
CA ASP A 152 17.14 25.04 -6.47
C ASP A 152 18.04 23.94 -5.92
N LEU A 153 18.59 23.15 -6.83
CA LEU A 153 19.64 22.18 -6.59
C LEU A 153 20.96 22.88 -6.22
N SER A 154 20.93 23.90 -5.35
CA SER A 154 22.15 24.50 -4.82
C SER A 154 22.65 23.62 -3.67
N ILE A 155 23.43 22.61 -4.04
CA ILE A 155 24.42 22.02 -3.14
C ILE A 155 25.53 23.07 -3.03
N THR A 156 25.45 23.93 -2.02
CA THR A 156 26.56 24.78 -1.56
C THR A 156 26.89 24.40 -0.14
#